data_AF-A0A932AYQ7-F1
#
_entry.id   AF-A0A932AYQ7-F1
#
_cell.length_a   1.000
_cell.length_b   1.000
_cell.length_c   1.000
_cell.angle_alpha   90.00
_cell.angle_beta   90.00
_cell.angle_gamma   90.00
#
_symmetry.space_group_name_H-M   'P 1'
#
loop_
_entity.id
_entity.type
_entity.pdbx_description
1 polymer ?
#
loop_
_entity_poly.entity_id
_entity_poly.type
_entity_poly.pdbx_seq_one_letter_code
_entity_poly.pdbx_strand_id
1 'polypeptide(L)'
;MTKTKDQLDAENYADKVVAEMSALSDEEIMNTAAEEHRDTKTEASRIRQALLDAAVAHGKERLKAAQARLADEDAQKGNNENVVLSFEAKRAKLARMIAQNPQLTLAARQGEAMDEAEIDGYLADLAELGITDSTERDDT
;
A
#
# COMPACT_ATOMS: atom_id res chain seq x y z
N MET A 1 19.59 -4.64 -3.97
CA MET A 1 20.58 -4.24 -2.95
C MET A 1 21.19 -5.50 -2.38
N THR A 2 22.43 -5.83 -2.75
CA THR A 2 23.15 -6.99 -2.24
C THR A 2 23.87 -6.61 -0.95
N LYS A 3 23.47 -7.18 0.19
CA LYS A 3 24.15 -7.01 1.47
C LYS A 3 25.59 -7.50 1.34
N THR A 4 26.55 -6.74 1.89
CA THR A 4 27.96 -7.12 1.91
C THR A 4 28.18 -8.30 2.88
N LYS A 5 29.22 -9.11 2.65
CA LYS A 5 29.53 -10.29 3.45
C LYS A 5 29.62 -9.97 4.96
N ASP A 6 30.20 -8.81 5.29
CA ASP A 6 30.29 -8.31 6.67
C ASP A 6 28.92 -8.04 7.32
N GLN A 7 27.91 -7.61 6.54
CA GLN A 7 26.54 -7.44 7.05
C GLN A 7 25.86 -8.77 7.31
N LEU A 8 26.10 -9.77 6.45
CA LEU A 8 25.57 -11.13 6.63
C LEU A 8 26.19 -11.84 7.84
N ASP A 9 27.49 -11.63 8.08
CA ASP A 9 28.19 -12.21 9.22
C ASP A 9 27.76 -11.56 10.55
N ALA A 10 27.47 -10.25 10.54
CA ALA A 10 26.92 -9.53 11.69
C ALA A 10 25.48 -9.94 12.02
N GLU A 11 24.62 -10.14 11.02
CA GLU A 11 23.24 -10.62 11.21
C GLU A 11 23.23 -12.05 11.77
N ASN A 12 24.05 -12.95 11.21
CA ASN A 12 24.20 -14.32 11.71
C ASN A 12 24.75 -14.37 13.16
N TYR A 13 25.61 -13.42 13.54
CA TYR A 13 26.11 -13.34 14.91
C TYR A 13 25.02 -12.83 15.87
N ALA A 14 24.28 -11.80 15.49
CA ALA A 14 23.17 -11.26 16.28
C ALA A 14 22.11 -12.34 16.55
N ASP A 15 21.72 -13.10 15.52
CA ASP A 15 20.72 -14.16 15.66
C ASP A 15 21.19 -15.28 16.61
N LYS A 16 22.49 -15.65 16.56
CA LYS A 16 23.06 -16.62 17.49
C LYS A 16 23.07 -16.12 18.93
N VAL A 17 23.49 -14.88 19.15
CA VAL A 17 23.50 -14.27 20.49
C VAL A 17 22.08 -14.17 21.05
N VAL A 18 21.10 -13.79 20.23
CA VAL A 18 19.69 -13.74 20.64
C VAL A 18 19.17 -15.13 20.99
N ALA A 19 19.51 -16.15 20.20
CA ALA A 19 19.11 -17.53 20.48
C ALA A 19 19.73 -18.06 21.79
N GLU A 20 21.02 -17.80 22.02
CA GLU A 20 21.71 -18.17 23.27
C GLU A 20 21.13 -17.43 24.48
N MET A 21 20.87 -16.12 24.38
CA MET A 21 20.27 -15.36 25.47
C MET A 21 18.83 -15.80 25.76
N SER A 22 18.06 -16.20 24.74
CA SER A 22 16.68 -16.67 24.91
C SER A 22 16.60 -18.09 25.47
N ALA A 23 17.71 -18.84 25.44
CA ALA A 23 17.80 -20.19 25.98
C ALA A 23 18.17 -20.23 27.47
N LEU A 24 18.65 -19.11 28.03
CA LEU A 24 18.91 -18.97 29.46
C LEU A 24 17.61 -18.96 30.25
N SER A 25 17.55 -19.73 31.33
CA SER A 25 16.42 -19.70 32.25
C SER A 25 16.48 -18.48 33.18
N ASP A 26 15.32 -18.03 33.67
CA ASP A 26 15.23 -16.94 34.65
C ASP A 26 16.07 -17.23 35.91
N GLU A 27 16.18 -18.50 36.30
CA GLU A 27 16.98 -18.95 37.45
C GLU A 27 18.48 -18.77 37.21
N GLU A 28 18.99 -19.14 36.03
CA GLU A 28 20.38 -18.93 35.64
C GLU A 28 20.72 -17.43 35.58
N ILE A 29 19.83 -16.61 35.03
CA ILE A 29 20.00 -15.15 34.95
C ILE A 29 20.09 -14.53 36.36
N MET A 30 19.22 -14.95 37.27
CA MET A 30 19.19 -14.43 38.63
C MET A 30 20.39 -14.91 39.46
N ASN A 31 20.86 -16.14 39.24
CA ASN A 31 22.06 -16.68 39.88
C ASN A 31 23.31 -15.92 39.43
N THR A 32 23.49 -15.67 38.14
CA THR A 32 24.61 -14.86 37.64
C THR A 32 24.55 -13.42 38.17
N ALA A 33 23.36 -12.81 38.25
CA ALA A 33 23.22 -11.47 38.81
C ALA A 33 23.58 -11.41 40.32
N ALA A 34 23.26 -12.46 41.06
CA ALA A 34 23.60 -12.59 42.48
C ALA A 34 25.12 -12.79 42.69
N GLU A 35 25.75 -13.62 41.86
CA GLU A 35 27.21 -13.85 41.88
C GLU A 35 28.01 -12.59 41.55
N GLU A 36 27.48 -11.75 40.66
CA GLU A 36 28.13 -10.49 40.26
C GLU A 36 27.75 -9.28 41.14
N HIS A 37 27.01 -9.49 42.24
CA HIS A 37 26.50 -8.42 43.12
C HIS A 37 25.74 -7.31 42.37
N ARG A 38 25.08 -7.63 41.25
CA ARG A 38 24.33 -6.64 40.47
C ARG A 38 22.95 -6.38 41.07
N ASP A 39 22.55 -5.11 41.10
CA ASP A 39 21.17 -4.73 41.43
C ASP A 39 20.24 -5.03 40.24
N THR A 40 19.56 -6.16 40.31
CA THR A 40 18.61 -6.65 39.30
C THR A 40 17.49 -5.65 39.00
N LYS A 41 17.12 -4.79 39.96
CA LYS A 41 16.07 -3.78 39.78
C LYS A 41 16.54 -2.62 38.88
N THR A 42 17.79 -2.22 39.05
CA THR A 42 18.42 -1.18 38.22
C THR A 42 18.61 -1.69 36.79
N GLU A 43 19.10 -2.92 36.62
CA GLU A 43 19.27 -3.52 35.29
C GLU A 43 17.94 -3.77 34.57
N ALA A 44 16.91 -4.25 35.27
CA ALA A 44 15.57 -4.39 34.69
C ALA A 44 14.99 -3.05 34.20
N SER A 45 15.25 -1.97 34.95
CA SER A 45 14.82 -0.62 34.56
C SER A 45 15.55 -0.14 33.30
N ARG A 46 16.87 -0.41 33.21
CA ARG A 46 17.69 -0.11 32.05
C ARG A 46 17.24 -0.88 30.80
N ILE A 47 16.98 -2.17 30.93
CA ILE A 47 16.49 -3.02 29.83
C ILE A 47 15.12 -2.52 29.36
N ARG A 48 14.21 -2.21 30.28
CA ARG A 48 12.89 -1.65 29.95
C ARG A 48 13.03 -0.35 29.16
N GLN A 49 13.93 0.54 29.57
CA GLN A 49 14.15 1.81 28.87
C GLN A 49 14.70 1.58 27.45
N ALA A 50 15.69 0.69 27.29
CA ALA A 50 16.22 0.33 25.98
C ALA A 50 15.16 -0.26 25.05
N LEU A 51 14.26 -1.11 25.58
CA LEU A 51 13.16 -1.69 24.81
C LEU A 51 12.16 -0.61 24.36
N LEU A 52 11.82 0.34 25.24
CA LEU A 52 10.94 1.45 24.91
C LEU A 52 11.54 2.35 23.82
N ASP A 53 12.84 2.67 23.92
CA ASP A 53 13.53 3.47 22.92
C ASP A 53 13.58 2.77 21.56
N ALA A 54 13.85 1.45 21.55
CA ALA A 54 13.81 0.64 20.33
C ALA A 54 12.41 0.57 19.71
N ALA A 55 11.36 0.42 20.53
CA ALA A 55 9.98 0.42 20.08
C ALA A 55 9.58 1.77 19.46
N VAL A 56 10.01 2.89 20.05
CA VAL A 56 9.80 4.24 19.51
C VAL A 56 10.53 4.42 18.17
N ALA A 57 11.78 3.96 18.07
CA ALA A 57 12.56 4.03 16.83
C ALA A 57 11.89 3.23 15.70
N HIS A 58 11.54 1.97 15.97
CA HIS A 58 10.85 1.11 15.01
C HIS A 58 9.47 1.68 14.61
N GLY A 59 8.73 2.27 15.56
CA GLY A 59 7.47 2.96 15.26
C GLY A 59 7.64 4.14 14.30
N LYS A 60 8.70 4.94 14.49
CA LYS A 60 9.03 6.07 13.59
C LYS A 60 9.41 5.60 12.19
N GLU A 61 10.16 4.50 12.08
CA GLU A 61 10.52 3.92 10.78
C GLU A 61 9.29 3.39 10.04
N ARG A 62 8.40 2.67 10.73
CA ARG A 62 7.12 2.23 10.15
C ARG A 62 6.27 3.40 9.67
N LEU A 63 6.20 4.49 10.45
CA LEU A 63 5.48 5.69 10.05
C LEU A 63 6.06 6.32 8.77
N LYS A 64 7.39 6.46 8.71
CA LYS A 64 8.07 6.96 7.50
C LYS A 64 7.82 6.08 6.28
N ALA A 65 7.87 4.75 6.45
CA ALA A 65 7.59 3.81 5.37
C ALA A 65 6.14 3.91 4.88
N ALA A 66 5.18 4.09 5.79
CA ALA A 66 3.78 4.29 5.44
C ALA A 66 3.56 5.63 4.70
N GLN A 67 4.21 6.72 5.14
CA GLN A 67 4.15 8.01 4.47
C GLN A 67 4.73 7.95 3.04
N ALA A 68 5.84 7.24 2.84
CA ALA A 68 6.43 7.05 1.52
C ALA A 68 5.47 6.30 0.57
N ARG A 69 4.82 5.23 1.06
CA ARG A 69 3.83 4.49 0.27
C ARG A 69 2.64 5.35 -0.13
N LEU A 70 2.15 6.19 0.79
CA LEU A 70 1.04 7.09 0.49
C LEU A 70 1.41 8.12 -0.58
N ALA A 71 2.63 8.68 -0.50
CA ALA A 71 3.14 9.60 -1.50
C ALA A 71 3.30 8.94 -2.88
N ASP A 72 3.73 7.69 -2.93
CA ASP A 72 3.83 6.90 -4.17
C ASP A 72 2.44 6.62 -4.77
N GLU A 73 1.44 6.29 -3.94
CA GLU A 73 0.05 6.10 -4.39
C GLU A 73 -0.58 7.39 -4.93
N ASP A 74 -0.34 8.52 -4.27
CA ASP A 74 -0.82 9.83 -4.73
C ASP A 74 -0.15 10.25 -6.04
N ALA A 75 1.16 9.96 -6.21
CA ALA A 75 1.88 10.20 -7.46
C ALA A 75 1.35 9.32 -8.61
N GLN A 76 0.98 8.06 -8.33
CA GLN A 76 0.37 7.18 -9.32
C GLN A 76 -1.04 7.64 -9.72
N LYS A 77 -1.85 8.13 -8.78
CA LYS A 77 -3.19 8.68 -9.07
C LYS A 77 -3.13 10.00 -9.84
N GLY A 78 -2.09 10.80 -9.64
CA GLY A 78 -1.87 12.06 -10.36
C GLY A 78 -1.53 11.91 -11.86
N ASN A 79 -1.18 10.70 -12.31
CA ASN A 79 -0.83 10.41 -13.71
C ASN A 79 -1.99 9.91 -14.57
N ASN A 80 -3.19 9.74 -14.03
CA ASN A 80 -4.37 9.66 -14.88
C ASN A 80 -4.68 11.08 -15.37
N GLU A 81 -4.09 11.44 -16.51
CA GLU A 81 -4.57 12.56 -17.30
C GLU A 81 -6.07 12.35 -17.48
N ASN A 82 -6.88 13.20 -16.83
CA ASN A 82 -8.30 13.32 -17.14
C ASN A 82 -8.39 13.80 -18.59
N VAL A 83 -8.39 12.87 -19.54
CA VAL A 83 -8.59 13.17 -20.96
C VAL A 83 -10.02 13.67 -21.09
N VAL A 84 -10.18 14.98 -21.11
CA VAL A 84 -11.46 15.63 -21.40
C VAL A 84 -11.76 15.35 -22.87
N LEU A 85 -12.60 14.35 -23.12
CA LEU A 85 -13.07 14.02 -24.45
C LEU A 85 -13.91 15.17 -25.01
N SER A 86 -13.68 15.53 -26.28
CA SER A 86 -14.58 16.45 -26.99
C SER A 86 -15.98 15.85 -27.10
N PHE A 87 -16.99 16.71 -27.27
CA PHE A 87 -18.38 16.27 -27.42
C PHE A 87 -18.58 15.24 -28.55
N GLU A 88 -17.89 15.41 -29.68
CA GLU A 88 -17.91 14.43 -30.77
C GLU A 88 -17.29 13.08 -30.36
N ALA A 89 -16.20 13.11 -29.60
CA ALA A 89 -15.55 11.90 -29.09
C ALA A 89 -16.42 11.18 -28.05
N LYS A 90 -17.17 11.92 -27.22
CA LYS A 90 -18.16 11.37 -26.29
C LYS A 90 -19.30 10.67 -27.03
N ARG A 91 -19.86 11.29 -28.08
CA ARG A 91 -20.87 10.66 -28.95
C ARG A 91 -20.34 9.39 -29.61
N ALA A 92 -19.12 9.42 -30.12
CA ALA A 92 -18.49 8.26 -30.75
C ALA A 92 -18.23 7.12 -29.74
N LYS A 93 -17.88 7.45 -28.49
CA LYS A 93 -17.74 6.47 -27.39
C LYS A 93 -19.09 5.83 -27.05
N LEU A 94 -20.15 6.63 -26.87
CA LEU A 94 -21.50 6.13 -26.61
C LEU A 94 -22.00 5.20 -27.74
N ALA A 95 -21.81 5.60 -29.00
CA ALA A 95 -22.19 4.79 -30.16
C ALA A 95 -21.44 3.44 -30.21
N ARG A 96 -20.14 3.42 -29.87
CA ARG A 96 -19.35 2.18 -29.78
C ARG A 96 -19.83 1.26 -28.66
N MET A 97 -20.11 1.81 -27.48
CA MET A 97 -20.59 1.02 -26.33
C MET A 97 -21.96 0.38 -26.60
N ILE A 98 -22.85 1.10 -27.30
CA ILE A 98 -24.14 0.60 -27.77
C ILE A 98 -23.96 -0.50 -28.82
N ALA A 99 -23.05 -0.31 -29.79
CA ALA A 99 -22.77 -1.32 -30.81
C ALA A 99 -22.22 -2.62 -30.20
N GLN A 100 -21.41 -2.52 -29.13
CA GLN A 100 -20.91 -3.66 -28.38
C GLN A 100 -21.98 -4.32 -27.49
N ASN A 101 -23.01 -3.58 -27.08
CA ASN A 101 -24.07 -4.04 -26.19
C ASN A 101 -25.45 -3.78 -26.81
N PRO A 102 -25.91 -4.62 -27.75
CA PRO A 102 -27.16 -4.44 -28.49
C PRO A 102 -28.42 -4.51 -27.61
N GLN A 103 -28.29 -4.78 -26.31
CA GLN A 103 -29.37 -4.71 -25.32
C GLN A 103 -29.68 -3.25 -24.90
N LEU A 104 -28.75 -2.31 -25.13
CA LEU A 104 -28.83 -0.90 -24.71
C LEU A 104 -29.62 0.00 -25.71
N THR A 105 -30.62 -0.56 -26.39
CA THR A 105 -31.31 0.08 -27.53
C THR A 105 -32.05 1.38 -27.21
N LEU A 106 -32.38 1.65 -25.94
CA LEU A 106 -33.19 2.82 -25.56
C LEU A 106 -32.38 4.12 -25.66
N ALA A 107 -31.12 4.12 -25.21
CA ALA A 107 -30.22 5.29 -25.29
C ALA A 107 -29.85 5.62 -26.76
N ALA A 108 -29.74 4.59 -27.60
CA ALA A 108 -29.39 4.73 -29.02
C ALA A 108 -30.40 5.55 -29.84
N ARG A 109 -31.68 5.50 -29.49
CA ARG A 109 -32.74 6.22 -30.22
C ARG A 109 -32.76 7.73 -29.96
N GLN A 110 -32.12 8.21 -28.89
CA GLN A 110 -32.09 9.63 -28.54
C GLN A 110 -30.74 10.32 -28.88
N GLY A 111 -29.69 9.56 -29.19
CA GLY A 111 -28.32 10.06 -29.37
C GLY A 111 -28.09 11.11 -30.47
N GLU A 112 -29.00 11.27 -31.44
CA GLU A 112 -28.92 12.35 -32.43
C GLU A 112 -29.33 13.72 -31.86
N ALA A 113 -30.26 13.75 -30.91
CA ALA A 113 -30.83 14.98 -30.33
C ALA A 113 -30.32 15.32 -28.92
N MET A 114 -29.39 14.53 -28.38
CA MET A 114 -28.87 14.72 -27.02
C MET A 114 -27.91 15.88 -26.89
N ASP A 115 -28.01 16.58 -25.76
CA ASP A 115 -27.02 17.57 -25.34
C ASP A 115 -25.79 16.90 -24.65
N GLU A 116 -24.75 17.69 -24.39
CA GLU A 116 -23.52 17.19 -23.77
C GLU A 116 -23.71 16.68 -22.35
N ALA A 117 -24.63 17.30 -21.58
CA ALA A 117 -24.91 16.91 -20.21
C ALA A 117 -25.65 15.57 -20.15
N GLU A 118 -26.57 15.34 -21.09
CA GLU A 118 -27.27 14.07 -21.26
C GLU A 118 -26.28 12.97 -21.61
N ILE A 119 -25.40 13.18 -22.60
CA ILE A 119 -24.39 12.19 -22.99
C ILE A 119 -23.44 11.85 -21.82
N ASP A 120 -23.01 12.85 -21.05
CA ASP A 120 -22.18 12.62 -19.87
C ASP A 120 -22.92 11.81 -18.79
N GLY A 121 -24.22 12.08 -18.59
CA GLY A 121 -25.07 11.30 -17.68
C GLY A 121 -25.19 9.84 -18.12
N TYR A 122 -25.46 9.57 -19.40
CA TYR A 122 -25.53 8.20 -19.90
C TYR A 122 -24.19 7.46 -19.82
N LEU A 123 -23.08 8.14 -20.09
CA LEU A 123 -21.75 7.53 -19.95
C LEU A 123 -21.42 7.21 -18.48
N ALA A 124 -21.85 8.07 -17.54
CA ALA A 124 -21.69 7.81 -16.11
C ALA A 124 -22.52 6.61 -15.64
N ASP A 125 -23.79 6.53 -16.05
CA ASP A 125 -24.68 5.40 -15.72
C ASP A 125 -24.14 4.08 -16.29
N LEU A 126 -23.61 4.10 -17.52
CA LEU A 126 -23.00 2.91 -18.14
C LEU A 126 -21.72 2.47 -17.43
N ALA A 127 -20.91 3.43 -16.96
CA ALA A 127 -19.73 3.13 -16.16
C ALA A 127 -20.12 2.53 -14.79
N GLU A 128 -21.18 3.04 -14.14
CA GLU A 128 -21.70 2.49 -12.88
C GLU A 128 -22.23 1.05 -13.05
N LEU A 129 -22.81 0.74 -14.21
CA LEU A 129 -23.23 -0.62 -14.59
C LEU A 129 -22.07 -1.55 -14.97
N GLY A 130 -20.82 -1.06 -14.95
CA GLY A 130 -19.63 -1.82 -15.31
C GLY A 130 -19.51 -2.12 -16.81
N ILE A 131 -20.28 -1.42 -17.64
CA ILE A 131 -20.20 -1.51 -19.10
C ILE A 131 -19.14 -0.50 -19.54
N THR A 132 -17.92 -0.95 -19.79
CA THR A 132 -16.82 -0.12 -20.28
C THR A 132 -16.49 -0.43 -21.73
N ASP A 133 -15.90 0.54 -22.44
CA ASP A 133 -15.42 0.32 -23.81
C ASP A 133 -14.30 -0.73 -23.77
N SER A 134 -14.42 -1.77 -24.60
CA SER A 134 -13.45 -2.87 -24.66
C SER A 134 -12.02 -2.44 -24.99
N THR A 135 -11.82 -1.24 -25.54
CA THR A 135 -10.49 -0.66 -25.77
C THR A 135 -9.80 -0.14 -24.50
N GLU A 136 -10.50 -0.01 -23.38
CA GLU A 136 -9.88 0.29 -22.07
C GLU A 136 -9.39 -0.98 -21.36
N ARG A 137 -9.65 -2.18 -21.93
CA ARG A 137 -9.33 -3.49 -21.32
C ARG A 137 -8.02 -4.11 -21.80
N ASP A 138 -7.29 -3.46 -22.72
CA ASP A 138 -6.07 -4.02 -23.34
C ASP A 138 -4.74 -3.42 -22.84
N ASP A 139 -4.76 -2.55 -21.82
CA ASP A 139 -3.53 -2.01 -21.19
C ASP A 139 -3.30 -2.58 -19.77
N THR A 140 -3.33 -3.91 -19.63
CA THR A 140 -2.75 -4.62 -18.46
C THR A 140 -1.77 -5.69 -18.89
#